data_AF-B8MM69-F1
#
_entry.id   AF-B8MM69-F1
#
_cell.length_a   1.000
_cell.length_b   1.000
_cell.length_c   1.000
_cell.angle_alpha   90.00
_cell.angle_beta   90.00
_cell.angle_gamma   90.00
#
_symmetry.space_group_name_H-M   'P 1'
#
loop_
_entity.id
_entity.type
_entity.pdbx_description
1 polymer ?
#
loop_
_entity_poly.entity_id
_entity_poly.type
_entity_poly.pdbx_seq_one_letter_code
_entity_poly.pdbx_strand_id
1 'polypeptide(L)'
;MNEGSKKLSHSMLCQQLGYTTKDLVYMAHLLVPFGGLRDIKLEPGETVVICPATGGFSGAGVQIAAAMGCKVIAMGRDEKELARLKEFEENRLPSAAVEAVKITHDEKKDTAHCCRYIAERAGWRWPYWVSLYAAGVVTVGNILLNTETNSIILMRRKAVRLRKELNRPELQFVFNSKDEIDMSMTTVLSRGIVRPVRMLFGTPILLLLATYMSFVFGLLYLLFTTLTSLYISTYH
;
A
#
# COMPACT_ATOMS: atom_id res chain seq x y z
N MET A 1 34.63 -2.23 -49.76
CA MET A 1 34.16 -2.95 -48.56
C MET A 1 32.72 -2.52 -48.31
N ASN A 2 31.76 -3.22 -48.92
CA ASN A 2 30.33 -2.93 -48.80
C ASN A 2 29.70 -3.91 -47.81
N GLU A 3 29.53 -3.49 -46.55
CA GLU A 3 28.58 -4.13 -45.64
C GLU A 3 27.16 -3.71 -46.04
N GLY A 4 26.72 -4.21 -47.20
CA GLY A 4 25.35 -4.09 -47.66
C GLY A 4 24.45 -4.92 -46.74
N SER A 5 23.40 -4.27 -46.22
CA SER A 5 22.25 -4.86 -45.53
C SER A 5 22.05 -6.35 -45.84
N LYS A 6 22.48 -7.22 -44.92
CA LYS A 6 22.15 -8.65 -44.97
C LYS A 6 20.64 -8.76 -44.79
N LYS A 7 19.91 -8.91 -45.89
CA LYS A 7 18.48 -9.17 -45.86
C LYS A 7 18.24 -10.48 -45.10
N LEU A 8 17.34 -10.44 -44.12
CA LEU A 8 16.87 -11.61 -43.38
C LEU A 8 16.14 -12.55 -44.37
N SER A 9 16.89 -13.46 -45.00
CA SER A 9 16.38 -14.45 -45.94
C SER A 9 15.92 -15.70 -45.20
N HIS A 10 14.92 -16.41 -45.73
CA HIS A 10 14.45 -17.71 -45.23
C HIS A 10 15.60 -18.70 -45.03
N SER A 11 16.58 -18.74 -45.96
CA SER A 11 17.76 -19.59 -45.83
C SER A 11 18.61 -19.25 -44.61
N MET A 12 18.77 -17.97 -44.30
CA MET A 12 19.54 -17.53 -43.13
C MET A 12 18.82 -17.87 -41.82
N LEU A 13 17.52 -17.60 -41.75
CA LEU A 13 16.72 -17.84 -40.54
C LEU A 13 16.50 -19.33 -40.25
N CYS A 14 16.17 -20.13 -41.27
CA CYS A 14 15.86 -21.54 -41.08
C CYS A 14 17.10 -22.45 -41.13
N GLN A 15 18.13 -22.16 -41.95
CA GLN A 15 19.29 -23.05 -42.07
C GLN A 15 20.46 -22.67 -41.17
N GLN A 16 20.71 -21.38 -40.90
CA GLN A 16 21.84 -20.97 -40.06
C GLN A 16 21.46 -20.79 -38.59
N LEU A 17 20.26 -20.24 -38.32
CA LEU A 17 19.77 -19.97 -36.97
C LEU A 17 18.82 -21.04 -36.43
N GLY A 18 18.41 -22.00 -37.26
CA GLY A 18 17.59 -23.15 -36.85
C GLY A 18 16.14 -22.83 -36.50
N TYR A 19 15.62 -21.68 -36.91
CA TYR A 19 14.22 -21.32 -36.62
C TYR A 19 13.24 -22.09 -37.51
N THR A 20 12.18 -22.61 -36.90
CA THR A 20 11.07 -23.22 -37.63
C THR A 20 10.17 -22.13 -38.21
N THR A 21 9.49 -22.39 -39.32
CA THR A 21 8.48 -21.47 -39.88
C THR A 21 7.39 -21.09 -38.88
N LYS A 22 7.03 -22.02 -37.97
CA LYS A 22 6.10 -21.76 -36.85
C LYS A 22 6.66 -20.73 -35.86
N ASP A 23 7.95 -20.80 -35.56
CA ASP A 23 8.61 -19.86 -34.64
C ASP A 23 8.66 -18.45 -35.25
N LEU A 24 8.89 -18.34 -36.56
CA LEU A 24 8.86 -17.06 -37.28
C LEU A 24 7.49 -16.38 -37.20
N VAL A 25 6.41 -17.14 -37.38
CA VAL A 25 5.04 -16.61 -37.25
C VAL A 25 4.76 -16.19 -35.80
N TYR A 26 5.27 -16.97 -34.84
CA TYR A 26 5.14 -16.64 -33.41
C TYR A 26 5.94 -15.39 -33.01
N MET A 27 7.08 -15.12 -33.63
CA MET A 27 7.85 -13.88 -33.39
C MET A 27 7.07 -12.61 -33.73
N ALA A 28 6.26 -12.64 -34.80
CA ALA A 28 5.38 -11.52 -35.13
C ALA A 28 4.36 -11.25 -34.01
N HIS A 29 3.94 -12.31 -33.32
CA HIS A 29 3.03 -12.25 -32.19
C HIS A 29 3.69 -11.71 -30.91
N LEU A 30 4.98 -12.00 -30.72
CA LEU A 30 5.80 -11.47 -29.61
C LEU A 30 6.15 -9.98 -29.78
N LEU A 31 6.26 -9.49 -31.03
CA LEU A 31 6.60 -8.11 -31.32
C LEU A 31 5.62 -7.09 -30.73
N VAL A 32 4.33 -7.42 -30.71
CA VAL A 32 3.27 -6.54 -30.17
C VAL A 32 3.46 -6.27 -28.67
N PRO A 33 3.52 -7.30 -27.80
CA PRO A 33 3.78 -7.09 -26.38
C PRO A 33 5.18 -6.52 -26.12
N PHE A 34 6.21 -6.89 -26.91
CA PHE A 34 7.54 -6.27 -26.79
C PHE A 34 7.50 -4.76 -27.00
N GLY A 35 6.73 -4.29 -27.98
CA GLY A 35 6.53 -2.85 -28.22
C GLY A 35 5.96 -2.14 -27.00
N GLY A 36 4.91 -2.71 -26.38
CA GLY A 36 4.32 -2.18 -25.17
C GLY A 36 5.27 -2.18 -23.96
N LEU A 37 6.00 -3.28 -23.76
CA LEU A 37 6.98 -3.41 -22.66
C LEU A 37 8.17 -2.45 -22.84
N ARG A 38 8.58 -2.18 -24.08
CA ARG A 38 9.64 -1.20 -24.38
C ARG A 38 9.17 0.24 -24.17
N ASP A 39 7.92 0.54 -24.46
CA ASP A 39 7.36 1.90 -24.29
C ASP A 39 7.28 2.29 -22.80
N ILE A 40 6.95 1.33 -21.94
CA ILE A 40 7.02 1.50 -20.47
C ILE A 40 8.45 1.47 -19.91
N LYS A 41 9.47 1.31 -20.76
CA LYS A 41 10.90 1.21 -20.41
C LYS A 41 11.19 0.18 -19.33
N LEU A 42 10.61 -1.01 -19.47
CA LEU A 42 10.80 -2.07 -18.49
C LEU A 42 12.28 -2.51 -18.45
N GLU A 43 12.87 -2.49 -17.26
CA GLU A 43 14.27 -2.90 -17.03
C GLU A 43 14.37 -4.30 -16.40
N PRO A 44 15.44 -5.07 -16.67
CA PRO A 44 15.67 -6.36 -16.02
C PRO A 44 15.68 -6.24 -14.49
N GLY A 45 15.04 -7.18 -13.80
CA GLY A 45 14.87 -7.16 -12.34
C GLY A 45 13.64 -6.38 -11.85
N GLU A 46 12.98 -5.60 -12.71
CA GLU A 46 11.69 -5.01 -12.37
C GLU A 46 10.57 -6.07 -12.33
N THR A 47 9.45 -5.73 -11.70
CA THR A 47 8.28 -6.60 -11.57
C THR A 47 7.16 -6.00 -12.37
N VAL A 48 6.62 -6.78 -13.29
CA VAL A 48 5.51 -6.37 -14.13
C VAL A 48 4.30 -7.24 -13.81
N VAL A 49 3.14 -6.58 -13.73
CA VAL A 49 1.85 -7.25 -13.58
C VAL A 49 1.19 -7.29 -14.96
N ILE A 50 0.82 -8.48 -15.42
CA ILE A 50 0.16 -8.67 -16.72
C ILE A 50 -1.24 -9.21 -16.47
N CYS A 51 -2.24 -8.38 -16.77
CA CYS A 51 -3.65 -8.66 -16.62
C CYS A 51 -4.39 -8.34 -17.94
N PRO A 52 -5.20 -9.25 -18.51
CA PRO A 52 -5.35 -10.68 -18.20
C PRO A 52 -4.21 -11.51 -18.82
N ALA A 53 -3.59 -12.43 -18.09
CA ALA A 53 -2.41 -13.18 -18.55
C ALA A 53 -2.68 -14.37 -19.49
N THR A 54 -3.94 -14.81 -19.62
CA THR A 54 -4.31 -16.02 -20.38
C THR A 54 -4.64 -15.77 -21.86
N GLY A 55 -4.61 -14.52 -22.31
CA GLY A 55 -4.89 -14.16 -23.71
C GLY A 55 -3.72 -14.50 -24.64
N GLY A 56 -3.97 -14.57 -25.95
CA GLY A 56 -2.92 -14.89 -26.92
C GLY A 56 -1.75 -13.91 -26.89
N PHE A 57 -2.00 -12.61 -26.85
CA PHE A 57 -0.95 -11.57 -26.81
C PHE A 57 -0.39 -11.33 -25.41
N SER A 58 -1.21 -11.47 -24.38
CA SER A 58 -0.79 -11.25 -23.00
C SER A 58 0.00 -12.41 -22.44
N GLY A 59 -0.31 -13.64 -22.83
CA GLY A 59 0.53 -14.81 -22.56
C GLY A 59 1.89 -14.69 -23.23
N ALA A 60 1.93 -14.21 -24.49
CA ALA A 60 3.17 -13.83 -25.17
C ALA A 60 3.94 -12.72 -24.42
N GLY A 61 3.22 -11.75 -23.84
CA GLY A 61 3.81 -10.72 -22.98
C GLY A 61 4.45 -11.26 -21.70
N VAL A 62 3.88 -12.30 -21.09
CA VAL A 62 4.49 -12.98 -19.93
C VAL A 62 5.84 -13.60 -20.32
N GLN A 63 5.91 -14.28 -21.47
CA GLN A 63 7.15 -14.92 -21.92
C GLN A 63 8.24 -13.90 -22.20
N ILE A 64 7.87 -12.77 -22.81
CA ILE A 64 8.84 -11.70 -23.12
C ILE A 64 9.33 -11.04 -21.85
N ALA A 65 8.44 -10.69 -20.94
CA ALA A 65 8.83 -10.09 -19.67
C ALA A 65 9.71 -11.04 -18.85
N ALA A 66 9.39 -12.34 -18.84
CA ALA A 66 10.22 -13.37 -18.24
C ALA A 66 11.60 -13.47 -18.92
N ALA A 67 11.64 -13.48 -20.25
CA ALA A 67 12.88 -13.52 -21.03
C ALA A 67 13.74 -12.24 -20.90
N MET A 68 13.13 -11.08 -20.61
CA MET A 68 13.84 -9.85 -20.26
C MET A 68 14.47 -9.91 -18.85
N GLY A 69 14.22 -10.97 -18.08
CA GLY A 69 14.71 -11.11 -16.71
C GLY A 69 13.89 -10.31 -15.69
N CYS A 70 12.65 -9.98 -16.01
CA CYS A 70 11.73 -9.33 -15.08
C CYS A 70 10.99 -10.38 -14.24
N LYS A 71 10.58 -10.01 -13.03
CA LYS A 71 9.65 -10.82 -12.22
C LYS A 71 8.24 -10.59 -12.76
N VAL A 72 7.52 -11.63 -13.16
CA VAL A 72 6.21 -11.48 -13.80
C VAL A 72 5.11 -11.99 -12.88
N ILE A 73 4.09 -11.15 -12.65
CA ILE A 73 2.86 -11.53 -11.95
C ILE A 73 1.76 -11.65 -13.00
N ALA A 74 1.44 -12.89 -13.35
CA ALA A 74 0.41 -13.22 -14.33
C ALA A 74 -0.93 -13.35 -13.62
N MET A 75 -1.90 -12.47 -13.91
CA MET A 75 -3.22 -12.54 -13.29
C MET A 75 -4.32 -12.94 -14.29
N GLY A 76 -5.20 -13.84 -13.87
CA GLY A 76 -6.30 -14.32 -14.72
C GLY A 76 -7.46 -14.92 -13.94
N ARG A 77 -8.60 -15.11 -14.61
CA ARG A 77 -9.77 -15.78 -14.02
C ARG A 77 -9.65 -17.31 -14.10
N ASP A 78 -9.00 -17.81 -15.14
CA ASP A 78 -8.88 -19.24 -15.45
C ASP A 78 -7.61 -19.85 -14.88
N GLU A 79 -7.78 -20.64 -13.82
CA GLU A 79 -6.68 -21.27 -13.08
C GLU A 79 -5.95 -22.36 -13.88
N LYS A 80 -6.67 -23.08 -14.74
CA LYS A 80 -6.08 -24.14 -15.59
C LYS A 80 -5.11 -23.58 -16.63
N GLU A 81 -5.50 -22.53 -17.34
CA GLU A 81 -4.64 -21.89 -18.34
C GLU A 81 -3.47 -21.17 -17.68
N LEU A 82 -3.68 -20.60 -16.49
CA LEU A 82 -2.61 -19.95 -15.74
C LEU A 82 -1.57 -20.95 -15.22
N ALA A 83 -2.00 -22.13 -14.76
CA ALA A 83 -1.11 -23.21 -14.37
C ALA A 83 -0.32 -23.75 -15.58
N ARG A 84 -1.00 -23.95 -16.72
CA ARG A 84 -0.36 -24.36 -17.98
C ARG A 84 0.69 -23.36 -18.44
N LEU A 85 0.40 -22.07 -18.30
CA LEU A 85 1.34 -21.01 -18.67
C LEU A 85 2.56 -20.99 -17.74
N LYS A 86 2.35 -21.17 -16.43
CA LYS A 86 3.44 -21.28 -15.46
C LYS A 86 4.34 -22.50 -15.73
N GLU A 87 3.74 -23.66 -16.00
CA GLU A 87 4.48 -24.89 -16.34
C GLU A 87 5.23 -24.75 -17.66
N PHE A 88 4.64 -24.08 -18.65
CA PHE A 88 5.29 -23.81 -19.93
C PHE A 88 6.54 -22.91 -19.77
N GLU A 89 6.45 -21.87 -18.93
CA GLU A 89 7.57 -20.96 -18.67
C GLU A 89 8.65 -21.62 -17.81
N GLU A 90 8.30 -22.37 -16.77
CA GLU A 90 9.28 -23.08 -15.92
C GLU A 90 10.10 -24.10 -16.73
N ASN A 91 9.48 -24.80 -17.68
CA ASN A 91 10.18 -25.75 -18.55
C ASN A 91 11.16 -25.09 -19.54
N ARG A 92 10.91 -23.84 -19.94
CA ARG A 92 11.76 -23.10 -20.89
C ARG A 92 12.83 -22.27 -20.20
N LEU A 93 12.49 -21.66 -19.07
CA LEU A 93 13.30 -20.68 -18.36
C LEU A 93 13.27 -20.99 -16.85
N PRO A 94 14.15 -21.87 -16.35
CA PRO A 94 14.20 -22.21 -14.93
C PRO A 94 14.61 -21.04 -14.02
N SER A 95 15.16 -19.95 -14.59
CA SER A 95 15.47 -18.71 -13.87
C SER A 95 14.36 -17.66 -13.89
N ALA A 96 13.26 -17.88 -14.62
CA ALA A 96 12.18 -16.91 -14.71
C ALA A 96 11.26 -16.98 -13.47
N ALA A 97 11.11 -15.86 -12.78
CA ALA A 97 10.21 -15.73 -11.64
C ALA A 97 8.80 -15.37 -12.13
N VAL A 98 8.02 -16.37 -12.58
CA VAL A 98 6.62 -16.19 -13.00
C VAL A 98 5.67 -16.68 -11.91
N GLU A 99 4.88 -15.77 -11.35
CA GLU A 99 3.87 -16.08 -10.33
C GLU A 99 2.45 -15.93 -10.92
N ALA A 100 1.66 -16.99 -10.74
CA ALA A 100 0.29 -17.11 -11.22
C ALA A 100 -0.70 -16.71 -10.12
N VAL A 101 -1.48 -15.65 -10.32
CA VAL A 101 -2.50 -15.18 -9.37
C VAL A 101 -3.90 -15.25 -9.98
N LYS A 102 -4.82 -15.93 -9.30
CA LYS A 102 -6.23 -15.99 -9.69
C LYS A 102 -6.99 -14.73 -9.26
N ILE A 103 -7.74 -14.14 -10.16
CA ILE A 103 -8.68 -13.03 -9.86
C ILE A 103 -9.96 -13.65 -9.33
N THR A 104 -10.29 -13.38 -8.07
CA THR A 104 -11.38 -14.04 -7.35
C THR A 104 -12.73 -13.31 -7.47
N HIS A 105 -12.76 -12.11 -8.06
CA HIS A 105 -13.93 -11.22 -8.10
C HIS A 105 -14.47 -10.83 -6.71
N ASP A 106 -13.69 -11.07 -5.67
CA ASP A 106 -13.94 -10.63 -4.30
C ASP A 106 -12.95 -9.50 -4.01
N GLU A 107 -13.46 -8.27 -3.92
CA GLU A 107 -12.64 -7.06 -3.71
C GLU A 107 -11.72 -7.19 -2.50
N LYS A 108 -12.14 -7.89 -1.44
CA LYS A 108 -11.32 -8.05 -0.24
C LYS A 108 -10.13 -8.98 -0.49
N LYS A 109 -10.33 -10.07 -1.23
CA LYS A 109 -9.25 -11.01 -1.56
C LYS A 109 -8.30 -10.43 -2.59
N ASP A 110 -8.83 -9.82 -3.64
CA ASP A 110 -8.02 -9.26 -4.72
C ASP A 110 -7.19 -8.05 -4.21
N THR A 111 -7.78 -7.21 -3.33
CA THR A 111 -7.04 -6.13 -2.66
C THR A 111 -5.98 -6.67 -1.69
N ALA A 112 -6.28 -7.74 -0.95
CA ALA A 112 -5.28 -8.36 -0.07
C ALA A 112 -4.09 -8.92 -0.86
N HIS A 113 -4.33 -9.54 -2.01
CA HIS A 113 -3.26 -10.01 -2.90
C HIS A 113 -2.42 -8.84 -3.42
N CYS A 114 -3.03 -7.76 -3.91
CA CYS A 114 -2.31 -6.56 -4.35
C CYS A 114 -1.53 -5.88 -3.20
N CYS A 115 -2.15 -5.72 -2.03
CA CYS A 115 -1.53 -5.13 -0.85
C CYS A 115 -0.35 -5.95 -0.33
N ARG A 116 -0.40 -7.29 -0.42
CA ARG A 116 0.75 -8.17 -0.11
C ARG A 116 1.94 -7.81 -1.00
N TYR A 117 1.74 -7.65 -2.30
CA TYR A 117 2.83 -7.32 -3.22
C TYR A 117 3.36 -5.90 -3.04
N ILE A 118 2.49 -4.94 -2.75
CA ILE A 118 2.92 -3.58 -2.40
C ILE A 118 3.74 -3.62 -1.11
N ALA A 119 3.35 -4.40 -0.11
CA ALA A 119 4.11 -4.55 1.13
C ALA A 119 5.45 -5.28 0.92
N GLU A 120 5.52 -6.28 0.04
CA GLU A 120 6.77 -6.96 -0.32
C GLU A 120 7.75 -6.04 -1.07
N ARG A 121 7.26 -5.22 -2.02
CA ARG A 121 8.10 -4.29 -2.78
C ARG A 121 8.46 -3.01 -2.03
N ALA A 122 7.49 -2.45 -1.32
CA ALA A 122 7.68 -1.21 -0.58
C ALA A 122 8.44 -1.49 0.75
N GLY A 123 8.36 -2.71 1.27
CA GLY A 123 8.99 -3.12 2.51
C GLY A 123 8.11 -2.82 3.72
N TRP A 124 8.40 -3.50 4.83
CA TRP A 124 7.60 -3.51 6.07
C TRP A 124 7.34 -2.13 6.69
N ARG A 125 8.07 -1.09 6.26
CA ARG A 125 7.98 0.28 6.77
C ARG A 125 6.89 1.12 6.11
N TRP A 126 6.47 0.80 4.90
CA TRP A 126 5.48 1.60 4.15
C TRP A 126 4.08 1.66 4.75
N PRO A 127 3.54 0.61 5.39
CA PRO A 127 2.26 0.72 6.08
C PRO A 127 2.25 1.83 7.14
N TYR A 128 3.38 2.07 7.80
CA TYR A 128 3.52 3.16 8.77
C TYR A 128 3.50 4.53 8.09
N TRP A 129 4.16 4.68 6.94
CA TRP A 129 4.15 5.92 6.16
C TRP A 129 2.76 6.23 5.59
N VAL A 130 2.04 5.23 5.07
CA VAL A 130 0.66 5.39 4.59
C VAL A 130 -0.26 5.82 5.73
N SER A 131 -0.12 5.19 6.90
CA SER A 131 -0.87 5.57 8.09
C SER A 131 -0.55 6.99 8.53
N LEU A 132 0.73 7.41 8.44
CA LEU A 132 1.16 8.78 8.74
C LEU A 132 0.57 9.80 7.76
N TYR A 133 0.60 9.52 6.45
CA TYR A 133 0.03 10.42 5.45
C TYR A 133 -1.49 10.51 5.59
N ALA A 134 -2.18 9.38 5.77
CA ALA A 134 -3.62 9.34 5.98
C ALA A 134 -4.02 10.12 7.25
N ALA A 135 -3.35 9.86 8.37
CA ALA A 135 -3.55 10.61 9.60
C ALA A 135 -3.23 12.10 9.41
N GLY A 136 -2.15 12.43 8.72
CA GLY A 136 -1.76 13.80 8.41
C GLY A 136 -2.81 14.55 7.59
N VAL A 137 -3.34 13.93 6.53
CA VAL A 137 -4.43 14.52 5.72
C VAL A 137 -5.68 14.74 6.58
N VAL A 138 -6.06 13.77 7.41
CA VAL A 138 -7.21 13.93 8.32
C VAL A 138 -6.94 15.03 9.34
N THR A 139 -5.75 15.12 9.93
CA THR A 139 -5.39 16.17 10.89
C THR A 139 -5.37 17.55 10.25
N VAL A 140 -4.79 17.69 9.06
CA VAL A 140 -4.79 18.96 8.30
C VAL A 140 -6.22 19.34 7.91
N GLY A 141 -7.01 18.39 7.41
CA GLY A 141 -8.42 18.59 7.13
C GLY A 141 -9.21 19.02 8.37
N ASN A 142 -8.92 18.43 9.52
CA ASN A 142 -9.51 18.80 10.79
C ASN A 142 -9.14 20.24 11.16
N ILE A 143 -7.86 20.63 11.08
CA ILE A 143 -7.42 22.00 11.38
C ILE A 143 -8.06 23.04 10.45
N LEU A 144 -8.20 22.72 9.16
CA LEU A 144 -8.73 23.66 8.16
C LEU A 144 -10.26 23.75 8.17
N LEU A 145 -10.96 22.64 8.43
CA LEU A 145 -12.43 22.57 8.35
C LEU A 145 -13.10 22.73 9.71
N ASN A 146 -12.45 22.35 10.83
CA ASN A 146 -13.04 22.60 12.14
C ASN A 146 -13.00 24.09 12.45
N THR A 147 -14.19 24.66 12.48
CA THR A 147 -14.40 25.97 13.10
C THR A 147 -14.40 25.75 14.61
N GLU A 148 -13.59 26.49 15.36
CA GLU A 148 -13.52 26.45 16.82
C GLU A 148 -14.92 26.47 17.46
N THR A 149 -15.40 25.31 17.92
CA THR A 149 -16.73 25.14 18.56
C THR A 149 -16.72 25.51 20.04
N ASN A 150 -15.55 25.81 20.62
CA ASN A 150 -15.44 26.11 22.04
C ASN A 150 -16.10 27.46 22.37
N SER A 151 -17.21 27.40 23.10
CA SER A 151 -18.01 28.56 23.51
C SER A 151 -17.20 29.59 24.31
N ILE A 152 -16.22 29.14 25.10
CA ILE A 152 -15.35 30.02 25.90
C ILE A 152 -14.47 30.87 24.98
N ILE A 153 -13.89 30.27 23.94
CA ILE A 153 -12.99 30.95 22.99
C ILE A 153 -13.78 31.94 22.12
N LEU A 154 -14.96 31.55 21.64
CA LEU A 154 -15.84 32.42 20.85
C LEU A 154 -16.30 33.64 21.66
N MET A 155 -16.69 33.43 22.92
CA MET A 155 -17.09 34.54 23.81
C MET A 155 -15.92 35.45 24.15
N ARG A 156 -14.70 34.91 24.34
CA ARG A 156 -13.48 35.70 24.53
C ARG A 156 -13.19 36.59 23.32
N ARG A 157 -13.27 36.05 22.09
CA ARG A 157 -13.09 36.82 20.84
C ARG A 157 -14.13 37.94 20.72
N LYS A 158 -15.39 37.66 21.04
CA LYS A 158 -16.47 38.66 21.05
C LYS A 158 -16.24 39.75 22.11
N ALA A 159 -15.86 39.38 23.34
CA ALA A 159 -15.59 40.32 24.42
C ALA A 159 -14.41 41.27 24.08
N VAL A 160 -13.36 40.76 23.44
CA VAL A 160 -12.22 41.58 22.97
C VAL A 160 -12.64 42.54 21.86
N ARG A 161 -13.50 42.10 20.92
CA ARG A 161 -14.04 42.98 19.86
C ARG A 161 -14.90 44.10 20.45
N LEU A 162 -15.86 43.75 21.32
CA LEU A 162 -16.73 44.70 22.02
C LEU A 162 -15.95 45.70 22.88
N ARG A 163 -14.86 45.28 23.54
CA ARG A 163 -13.99 46.18 24.32
C ARG A 163 -13.37 47.27 23.44
N LYS A 164 -12.96 46.92 22.22
CA LYS A 164 -12.37 47.87 21.26
C LYS A 164 -13.42 48.83 20.68
N GLU A 165 -14.62 48.34 20.39
CA GLU A 165 -15.70 49.15 19.81
C GLU A 165 -16.29 50.14 20.82
N LEU A 166 -16.45 49.75 22.09
CA LEU A 166 -17.09 50.56 23.13
C LEU A 166 -16.14 51.46 23.92
N ASN A 167 -14.82 51.40 23.66
CA ASN A 167 -13.77 52.13 24.40
C ASN A 167 -13.89 52.02 25.93
N ARG A 168 -14.42 50.89 26.41
CA ARG A 168 -14.63 50.59 27.84
C ARG A 168 -13.64 49.52 28.29
N PRO A 169 -12.49 49.88 28.90
CA PRO A 169 -11.47 48.92 29.29
C PRO A 169 -11.92 47.96 30.41
N GLU A 170 -13.00 48.30 31.11
CA GLU A 170 -13.54 47.57 32.27
C GLU A 170 -14.36 46.34 31.90
N LEU A 171 -14.73 46.17 30.63
CA LEU A 171 -15.46 44.99 30.16
C LEU A 171 -14.58 43.75 30.30
N GLN A 172 -14.82 42.98 31.36
CA GLN A 172 -14.18 41.69 31.61
C GLN A 172 -15.18 40.56 31.37
N PHE A 173 -14.68 39.47 30.82
CA PHE A 173 -15.46 38.27 30.59
C PHE A 173 -15.67 37.52 31.93
N VAL A 174 -16.87 36.98 32.17
CA VAL A 174 -17.22 36.35 33.46
C VAL A 174 -16.40 35.08 33.74
N PHE A 175 -15.97 34.34 32.71
CA PHE A 175 -15.06 33.20 32.87
C PHE A 175 -13.58 33.58 32.72
N ASN A 176 -13.24 34.85 32.92
CA ASN A 176 -11.85 35.28 33.00
C ASN A 176 -11.29 34.88 34.38
N SER A 177 -11.30 33.58 34.70
CA SER A 177 -10.50 33.06 35.79
C SER A 177 -9.05 33.32 35.39
N LYS A 178 -8.33 34.05 36.25
CA LYS A 178 -6.92 34.44 36.08
C LYS A 178 -5.95 33.25 35.88
N ASP A 179 -6.44 32.02 35.84
CA ASP A 179 -5.69 30.76 35.71
C ASP A 179 -5.27 30.39 34.28
N GLU A 180 -5.80 31.05 33.24
CA GLU A 180 -5.51 30.68 31.83
C GLU A 180 -4.46 31.56 31.15
N ILE A 181 -4.06 32.69 31.73
CA ILE A 181 -3.24 33.70 31.02
C ILE A 181 -1.73 33.39 31.06
N ASP A 182 -1.25 32.61 32.02
CA ASP A 182 0.17 32.22 32.17
C ASP A 182 0.40 30.71 32.26
N MET A 183 -0.42 29.93 31.54
CA MET A 183 -0.23 28.48 31.50
C MET A 183 0.96 28.14 30.59
N SER A 184 2.13 27.99 31.20
CA SER A 184 3.33 27.45 30.56
C SER A 184 3.00 26.14 29.82
N MET A 185 3.62 25.92 28.67
CA MET A 185 3.37 24.78 27.77
C MET A 185 3.51 23.42 28.48
N THR A 186 4.36 23.36 29.51
CA THR A 186 4.55 22.21 30.39
C THR A 186 3.40 21.99 31.37
N THR A 187 2.71 23.05 31.80
CA THR A 187 1.53 23.00 32.67
C THR A 187 0.28 22.56 31.89
N VAL A 188 0.18 22.93 30.61
CA VAL A 188 -0.88 22.46 29.71
C VAL A 188 -0.71 20.96 29.44
N LEU A 189 0.50 20.51 29.10
CA LEU A 189 0.78 19.10 28.85
C LEU A 189 0.57 18.24 30.10
N SER A 190 1.05 18.69 31.27
CA SER A 190 0.89 17.96 32.52
C SER A 190 -0.58 17.87 32.94
N ARG A 191 -1.38 18.94 32.80
CA ARG A 191 -2.84 18.86 33.02
C ARG A 191 -3.53 17.93 32.03
N GLY A 192 -3.07 17.88 30.79
CA GLY A 192 -3.58 16.98 29.74
C GLY A 192 -3.39 15.50 30.05
N ILE A 193 -2.30 15.12 30.73
CA ILE A 193 -2.01 13.72 31.11
C ILE A 193 -2.59 13.38 32.50
N VAL A 194 -2.47 14.29 33.47
CA VAL A 194 -2.91 14.03 34.84
C VAL A 194 -4.43 13.85 34.93
N ARG A 195 -5.20 14.57 34.10
CA ARG A 195 -6.66 14.51 34.13
C ARG A 195 -7.22 13.14 33.68
N PRO A 196 -6.79 12.55 32.55
CA PRO A 196 -7.13 11.17 32.18
C PRO A 196 -6.66 10.13 33.19
N VAL A 197 -5.43 10.23 33.71
CA VAL A 197 -4.90 9.25 34.69
C VAL A 197 -5.69 9.30 35.99
N ARG A 198 -6.00 10.49 36.49
CA ARG A 198 -6.86 10.65 37.67
C ARG A 198 -8.29 10.15 37.41
N MET A 199 -8.81 10.31 36.19
CA MET A 199 -10.14 9.80 35.83
C MET A 199 -10.15 8.26 35.75
N LEU A 200 -9.06 7.65 35.25
CA LEU A 200 -8.89 6.20 35.16
C LEU A 200 -8.89 5.55 36.55
N PHE A 201 -8.15 6.10 37.51
CA PHE A 201 -8.09 5.58 38.89
C PHE A 201 -9.22 6.11 39.79
N GLY A 202 -9.81 7.25 39.45
CA GLY A 202 -10.88 7.88 40.22
C GLY A 202 -12.26 7.29 39.94
N THR A 203 -12.44 6.60 38.81
CA THR A 203 -13.70 5.92 38.48
C THR A 203 -13.46 4.42 38.32
N PRO A 204 -14.03 3.58 39.22
CA PRO A 204 -13.73 2.14 39.25
C PRO A 204 -14.16 1.42 37.96
N ILE A 205 -15.18 1.93 37.26
CA ILE A 205 -15.68 1.34 36.01
C ILE A 205 -14.68 1.47 34.85
N LEU A 206 -13.97 2.60 34.74
CA LEU A 206 -12.97 2.79 33.70
C LEU A 206 -11.75 1.88 33.94
N LEU A 207 -11.38 1.67 35.20
CA LEU A 207 -10.30 0.76 35.57
C LEU A 207 -10.64 -0.70 35.20
N LEU A 208 -11.85 -1.16 35.49
CA LEU A 208 -12.32 -2.50 35.10
C LEU A 208 -12.34 -2.66 33.58
N LEU A 209 -12.86 -1.68 32.85
CA LEU A 209 -12.91 -1.73 31.39
C LEU A 209 -11.51 -1.70 30.76
N ALA A 210 -10.61 -0.87 31.26
CA ALA A 210 -9.22 -0.81 30.79
C ALA A 210 -8.48 -2.13 31.05
N THR A 211 -8.68 -2.73 32.23
CA THR A 211 -8.09 -4.02 32.58
C THR A 211 -8.64 -5.15 31.69
N TYR A 212 -9.96 -5.15 31.46
CA TYR A 212 -10.60 -6.09 30.54
C TYR A 212 -10.03 -5.98 29.12
N MET A 213 -9.93 -4.76 28.58
CA MET A 213 -9.35 -4.53 27.25
C MET A 213 -7.89 -4.98 27.20
N SER A 214 -7.08 -4.64 28.21
CA SER A 214 -5.68 -5.10 28.31
C SER A 214 -5.58 -6.62 28.28
N PHE A 215 -6.47 -7.32 28.98
CA PHE A 215 -6.49 -8.78 29.00
C PHE A 215 -6.88 -9.37 27.63
N VAL A 216 -7.94 -8.84 26.99
CA VAL A 216 -8.37 -9.27 25.65
C VAL A 216 -7.27 -9.05 24.61
N PHE A 217 -6.62 -7.88 24.61
CA PHE A 217 -5.50 -7.60 23.70
C PHE A 217 -4.28 -8.49 23.99
N GLY A 218 -3.99 -8.77 25.27
CA GLY A 218 -2.93 -9.71 25.65
C GLY A 218 -3.19 -11.13 25.14
N LEU A 219 -4.41 -11.64 25.29
CA LEU A 219 -4.81 -12.94 24.75
C LEU A 219 -4.72 -12.98 23.22
N LEU A 220 -5.17 -11.92 22.55
CA LEU A 220 -5.10 -11.81 21.09
C LEU A 220 -3.65 -11.77 20.59
N TYR A 221 -2.74 -11.11 21.32
CA TYR A 221 -1.30 -11.12 21.02
C TYR A 221 -0.68 -12.50 21.24
N LEU A 222 -1.03 -13.17 22.34
CA LEU A 222 -0.59 -14.55 22.60
C LEU A 222 -1.10 -15.51 21.53
N LEU A 223 -2.36 -15.37 21.09
CA LEU A 223 -2.93 -16.17 20.02
C LEU A 223 -2.14 -16.00 18.72
N PHE A 224 -1.86 -14.77 18.29
CA PHE A 224 -1.11 -14.56 17.04
C PHE A 224 0.32 -15.08 17.12
N THR A 225 1.02 -14.87 18.24
CA THR A 225 2.39 -15.36 18.41
C THR A 225 2.46 -16.88 18.49
N THR A 226 1.55 -17.52 19.23
CA THR A 226 1.49 -18.99 19.35
C THR A 226 1.00 -19.69 18.09
N LEU A 227 -0.04 -19.17 17.42
CA LEU A 227 -0.51 -19.72 16.14
C LEU A 227 0.62 -19.71 15.09
N THR A 228 1.36 -18.61 15.00
CA THR A 228 2.49 -18.49 14.07
C THR A 228 3.58 -19.51 14.43
N SER A 229 3.92 -19.65 15.72
CA SER A 229 4.92 -20.61 16.18
C SER A 229 4.52 -22.08 15.95
N LEU A 230 3.26 -22.43 16.22
CA LEU A 230 2.73 -23.78 16.02
C LEU A 230 2.69 -24.15 14.54
N TYR A 231 2.29 -23.23 13.67
CA TYR A 231 2.24 -23.45 12.23
C TYR A 231 3.64 -23.74 11.68
N ILE A 232 4.65 -22.96 12.08
CA ILE A 232 6.04 -23.19 11.69
C ILE A 232 6.52 -24.56 12.19
N SER A 233 6.26 -24.91 13.46
CA SER A 233 6.72 -26.18 14.03
C SER A 233 6.05 -27.44 13.45
N THR A 234 4.88 -27.32 12.83
CA THR A 234 4.11 -28.49 12.35
C THR A 234 4.27 -28.71 10.84
N TYR A 235 4.47 -27.63 10.07
CA TYR A 235 4.49 -27.67 8.60
C TYR A 235 5.86 -27.34 7.98
N HIS A 236 6.84 -26.91 8.78
CA HIS A 236 8.25 -26.77 8.40
C HIS A 236 9.16 -27.54 9.35
#